data_AF-A0AAJ4ZT96-F1
#
_entry.id   AF-A0AAJ4ZT96-F1
#
_cell.length_a   1.000
_cell.length_b   1.000
_cell.length_c   1.000
_cell.angle_alpha   90.00
_cell.angle_beta   90.00
_cell.angle_gamma   90.00
#
_symmetry.space_group_name_H-M   'P 1'
#
loop_
_entity.id
_entity.type
_entity.pdbx_description
1 polymer ?
#
loop_
_entity_poly.entity_id
_entity_poly.type
_entity_poly.pdbx_seq_one_letter_code
_entity_poly.pdbx_strand_id
1 'polypeptide(L)'
;MPFVCFTPLRGYFTLLRGYFALLPGYFALLRGYFALLRGYHSAPRVSLCFADISLRFAGISLCSAGIPLRFAGITLLRGYFTPFRGYFTLLRGYFALLRGYFTLLRGYFALLRGYFALLRGYFTLLRGYFALLRGYFTLLRGYHFAPRIFHSATRVSLCSAGISLCSAGISLHSAQVFLPWR
;
A
#
# COMPACT_ATOMS: atom_id res chain seq x y z
N MET A 1 8.68 -20.52 24.22
CA MET A 1 8.87 -21.58 23.20
C MET A 1 10.38 -21.86 22.97
N PRO A 2 11.15 -22.40 23.94
CA PRO A 2 12.61 -22.56 23.79
C PRO A 2 13.05 -23.94 23.24
N PHE A 3 12.12 -24.87 23.02
CA PHE A 3 12.45 -26.28 22.77
C PHE A 3 12.95 -26.61 21.35
N VAL A 4 12.84 -25.70 20.39
CA VAL A 4 13.21 -25.98 18.98
C VAL A 4 14.71 -25.73 18.70
N CYS A 5 15.41 -24.95 19.53
CA CYS A 5 16.79 -24.56 19.25
C CYS A 5 17.85 -25.57 19.73
N PHE A 6 17.55 -26.39 20.74
CA PHE A 6 18.54 -27.28 21.36
C PHE A 6 18.65 -28.67 20.70
N THR A 7 17.58 -29.14 20.05
CA THR A 7 17.57 -30.47 19.41
C THR A 7 18.53 -30.59 18.22
N PRO A 8 18.69 -29.60 17.32
CA PRO A 8 19.57 -29.77 16.18
C PRO A 8 21.05 -29.52 16.54
N LEU A 9 21.34 -28.68 17.54
CA LEU A 9 22.68 -28.49 18.10
C LEU A 9 23.19 -29.77 18.77
N ARG A 10 22.32 -30.45 19.53
CA ARG A 10 22.61 -31.77 20.11
C ARG A 10 22.85 -32.81 19.01
N GLY A 11 22.05 -32.79 17.94
CA GLY A 11 22.25 -33.67 16.78
C GLY A 11 23.59 -33.43 16.06
N TYR A 12 24.00 -32.17 15.91
CA TYR A 12 25.30 -31.81 15.33
C TYR A 12 26.46 -32.31 16.19
N PHE A 13 26.40 -32.12 17.52
CA PHE A 13 27.42 -32.65 18.44
C PHE A 13 27.50 -34.18 18.42
N THR A 14 26.36 -34.87 18.28
CA THR A 14 26.36 -36.35 18.14
C THR A 14 26.98 -36.81 16.82
N LEU A 15 26.76 -36.08 15.73
CA LEU A 15 27.40 -36.33 14.44
C LEU A 15 28.91 -36.13 14.50
N LEU A 16 29.33 -35.01 15.09
CA LEU A 16 30.74 -34.67 15.27
C LEU A 16 31.46 -35.75 16.10
N ARG A 17 30.85 -36.19 17.20
CA ARG A 17 31.36 -37.29 18.04
C ARG A 17 31.45 -38.61 17.26
N GLY A 18 30.47 -38.93 16.43
CA GLY A 18 30.48 -40.10 15.55
C GLY A 18 31.61 -40.05 14.52
N TYR A 19 31.85 -38.88 13.92
CA TYR A 19 32.95 -38.67 12.98
C TYR A 19 34.33 -38.82 13.66
N PHE A 20 34.50 -38.22 14.85
CA PHE A 20 35.71 -38.39 15.67
C PHE A 20 35.94 -39.84 16.11
N ALA A 21 34.88 -40.62 16.31
CA ALA A 21 35.00 -42.04 16.64
C ALA A 21 35.51 -42.90 15.46
N LEU A 22 35.31 -42.47 14.21
CA LEU A 22 35.82 -43.17 13.01
C LEU A 22 37.27 -42.83 12.66
N LEU A 23 37.78 -41.68 13.10
CA LEU A 23 39.16 -41.22 12.83
C LEU A 23 40.22 -42.26 13.23
N PRO A 24 40.20 -42.85 14.44
CA PRO A 24 41.19 -43.85 14.85
C PRO A 24 41.21 -45.08 13.95
N GLY A 25 40.04 -45.54 13.49
CA GLY A 25 39.93 -46.67 12.56
C GLY A 25 40.55 -46.34 11.20
N TYR A 26 40.33 -45.12 10.69
CA TYR A 26 40.96 -44.66 9.45
C TYR A 26 42.50 -44.59 9.57
N PHE A 27 43.03 -44.07 10.68
CA PHE A 27 44.47 -44.06 10.95
C PHE A 27 45.06 -45.45 11.10
N ALA A 28 44.33 -46.39 11.72
CA ALA A 28 44.74 -47.79 11.81
C ALA A 28 44.82 -48.46 10.43
N LEU A 29 43.87 -48.17 9.53
CA LEU A 29 43.90 -48.59 8.13
C LEU A 29 45.11 -48.07 7.38
N LEU A 30 45.39 -46.77 7.51
CA LEU A 30 46.54 -46.11 6.88
C LEU A 30 47.86 -46.75 7.37
N ARG A 31 47.99 -46.95 8.69
CA ARG A 31 49.15 -47.60 9.30
C ARG A 31 49.32 -49.05 8.83
N GLY A 32 48.23 -49.81 8.74
CA GLY A 32 48.24 -51.18 8.22
C GLY A 32 48.64 -51.25 6.74
N TYR A 33 48.16 -50.32 5.92
CA TYR A 33 48.54 -50.21 4.51
C TYR A 33 50.05 -49.90 4.34
N PHE A 34 50.61 -48.97 5.13
CA PHE A 34 52.05 -48.72 5.12
C PHE A 34 52.88 -49.91 5.62
N ALA A 35 52.36 -50.68 6.58
CA ALA A 35 53.01 -51.92 7.03
C ALA A 35 53.04 -52.99 5.93
N LEU A 36 51.98 -53.10 5.13
CA LEU A 36 51.94 -53.96 3.93
C LEU A 36 52.98 -53.55 2.88
N LEU A 37 53.06 -52.26 2.57
CA LEU A 37 54.07 -51.70 1.64
C LEU A 37 55.50 -52.05 2.05
N ARG A 38 55.82 -51.97 3.36
CA ARG A 38 57.14 -52.36 3.89
C ARG A 38 57.34 -53.88 3.89
N GLY A 39 56.30 -54.64 4.24
CA GLY A 39 56.35 -56.10 4.31
C GLY A 39 56.50 -56.79 2.94
N TYR A 40 56.11 -56.12 1.86
CA TYR A 40 56.21 -56.62 0.48
C TYR A 40 57.64 -57.04 0.08
N HIS A 41 58.67 -56.46 0.72
CA HIS A 41 60.07 -56.76 0.44
C HIS A 41 60.70 -57.82 1.36
N SER A 42 60.02 -58.24 2.43
CA SER A 42 60.62 -59.01 3.54
C SER A 42 59.80 -60.20 4.04
N ALA A 43 58.52 -60.31 3.68
CA ALA A 43 57.60 -61.33 4.21
C ALA A 43 57.13 -62.34 3.14
N PRO A 44 56.74 -63.57 3.52
CA PRO A 44 56.18 -64.53 2.59
C PRO A 44 54.84 -64.05 2.02
N ARG A 45 54.64 -64.20 0.70
CA ARG A 45 53.49 -63.69 -0.05
C ARG A 45 52.13 -64.04 0.58
N VAL A 46 51.99 -65.23 1.16
CA VAL A 46 50.75 -65.70 1.80
C VAL A 46 50.35 -64.84 3.02
N SER A 47 51.33 -64.40 3.82
CA SER A 47 51.08 -63.53 4.98
C SER A 47 50.64 -62.13 4.58
N LEU A 48 51.16 -61.62 3.46
CA LEU A 48 50.77 -60.33 2.91
C LEU A 48 49.34 -60.38 2.35
N CYS A 49 48.97 -61.47 1.66
CA CYS A 49 47.60 -61.66 1.18
C CYS A 49 46.56 -61.64 2.31
N PHE A 50 46.83 -62.29 3.44
CA PHE A 50 45.93 -62.26 4.60
C PHE A 50 45.81 -60.86 5.23
N ALA A 51 46.93 -60.13 5.32
CA ALA A 51 46.95 -58.74 5.80
C ALA A 51 46.17 -57.80 4.86
N ASP A 52 46.32 -57.96 3.54
CA ASP A 52 45.56 -57.23 2.52
C ASP A 52 44.05 -57.48 2.63
N ILE A 53 43.65 -58.75 2.78
CA ILE A 53 42.24 -59.14 2.90
C ILE A 53 41.63 -58.53 4.18
N SER A 54 42.32 -58.64 5.33
CA SER A 54 41.85 -58.08 6.60
C SER A 54 41.75 -56.55 6.58
N LEU A 55 42.69 -55.84 5.93
CA LEU A 55 42.60 -54.39 5.73
C LEU A 55 41.42 -54.00 4.84
N ARG A 56 41.13 -54.77 3.79
CA ARG A 56 39.94 -54.55 2.94
C ARG A 56 38.65 -54.72 3.74
N PHE A 57 38.55 -55.74 4.59
CA PHE A 57 37.40 -55.91 5.48
C PHE A 57 37.26 -54.77 6.50
N ALA A 58 38.36 -54.28 7.08
CA ALA A 58 38.37 -53.11 7.94
C ALA A 58 37.95 -51.83 7.20
N GLY A 59 38.33 -51.68 5.93
CA GLY A 59 37.87 -50.60 5.05
C GLY A 59 36.37 -50.64 4.82
N ILE A 60 35.82 -51.81 4.51
CA ILE A 60 34.39 -52.00 4.29
C ILE A 60 33.59 -51.68 5.57
N SER A 61 34.06 -52.10 6.74
CA SER A 61 33.38 -51.84 8.02
C SER A 61 33.37 -50.36 8.38
N LEU A 62 34.47 -49.63 8.16
CA LEU A 62 34.54 -48.18 8.34
C LEU A 62 33.64 -47.42 7.36
N CYS A 63 33.61 -47.83 6.09
CA CYS A 63 32.69 -47.28 5.10
C CYS A 63 31.23 -47.51 5.51
N SER A 64 30.88 -48.72 5.95
CA SER A 64 29.55 -49.06 6.44
C SER A 64 29.14 -48.22 7.66
N ALA A 65 30.07 -47.96 8.58
CA ALA A 65 29.82 -47.11 9.74
C ALA A 65 29.70 -45.62 9.38
N GLY A 66 30.31 -45.17 8.28
CA GLY A 66 30.20 -43.80 7.78
C GLY A 66 28.87 -43.47 7.07
N ILE A 67 28.23 -44.46 6.44
CA ILE A 67 26.93 -44.31 5.75
C ILE A 67 25.85 -43.70 6.66
N PRO A 68 25.54 -44.24 7.86
CA PRO A 68 24.49 -43.70 8.71
C PRO A 68 24.79 -42.28 9.21
N LEU A 69 26.07 -41.93 9.42
CA LEU A 69 26.45 -40.56 9.78
C LEU A 69 26.18 -39.58 8.63
N ARG A 70 26.45 -39.96 7.38
CA ARG A 70 26.12 -39.12 6.22
C ARG A 70 24.61 -38.90 6.08
N PHE A 71 23.82 -39.96 6.23
CA PHE A 71 22.37 -39.85 6.22
C PHE A 71 21.83 -38.98 7.37
N ALA A 72 22.37 -39.14 8.58
CA ALA A 72 22.02 -38.30 9.73
C ALA A 72 22.38 -36.82 9.49
N GLY A 73 23.49 -36.53 8.81
CA GLY A 73 23.84 -35.16 8.41
C GLY A 73 22.82 -34.55 7.45
N ILE A 74 22.40 -35.32 6.44
CA ILE A 74 21.41 -34.88 5.45
C ILE A 74 20.04 -34.64 6.09
N THR A 75 19.59 -35.53 6.98
CA THR A 75 18.29 -35.37 7.67
C THR A 75 18.28 -34.14 8.58
N LEU A 76 19.39 -33.87 9.27
CA LEU A 76 19.55 -32.70 10.13
C LEU A 76 19.53 -31.40 9.32
N LEU A 77 20.24 -31.35 8.18
CA LEU A 77 20.20 -30.23 7.24
C LEU A 77 18.77 -29.97 6.73
N ARG A 78 18.06 -31.05 6.36
CA ARG A 78 16.66 -30.95 5.89
C ARG A 78 15.73 -30.45 7.00
N GLY A 79 15.96 -30.88 8.24
CA GLY A 79 15.23 -30.41 9.43
C GLY A 79 15.47 -28.93 9.76
N TYR A 80 16.61 -28.35 9.37
CA TYR A 80 16.84 -26.89 9.47
C TYR A 80 16.14 -26.11 8.36
N PHE A 81 16.03 -26.65 7.15
CA PHE A 81 15.40 -25.97 6.02
C PHE A 81 13.88 -25.88 6.13
N THR A 82 13.23 -26.84 6.78
CA THR A 82 11.76 -26.87 6.94
C THR A 82 11.21 -25.67 7.75
N PRO A 83 11.71 -25.32 8.95
CA PRO A 83 11.23 -24.15 9.68
C PRO A 83 11.54 -22.83 8.94
N PHE A 84 12.67 -22.77 8.23
CA PHE A 84 13.05 -21.60 7.45
C PHE A 84 12.04 -21.32 6.31
N ARG A 85 11.60 -22.39 5.63
CA ARG A 85 10.54 -22.30 4.62
C ARG A 85 9.21 -21.86 5.24
N GLY A 86 8.86 -22.37 6.42
CA GLY A 86 7.68 -21.94 7.18
C GLY A 86 7.72 -20.44 7.53
N TYR A 87 8.87 -19.95 8.01
CA TYR A 87 9.06 -18.53 8.30
C TYR A 87 8.87 -17.65 7.05
N PHE A 88 9.46 -18.04 5.92
CA PHE A 88 9.28 -17.33 4.65
C PHE A 88 7.82 -17.29 4.20
N THR A 89 7.07 -18.39 4.37
CA THR A 89 5.64 -18.40 4.02
C THR A 89 4.83 -17.46 4.91
N LEU A 90 5.13 -17.41 6.21
CA LEU A 90 4.45 -16.52 7.15
C LEU A 90 4.76 -15.05 6.85
N LEU A 91 6.01 -14.73 6.54
CA LEU A 91 6.42 -13.39 6.12
C LEU A 91 5.68 -12.95 4.85
N ARG A 92 5.55 -13.85 3.87
CA ARG A 92 4.80 -13.57 2.63
C ARG A 92 3.32 -13.32 2.91
N GLY A 93 2.71 -14.08 3.82
CA GLY A 93 1.35 -13.85 4.30
C GLY A 93 1.18 -12.49 4.96
N TYR A 94 2.12 -12.10 5.82
CA TYR A 94 2.11 -10.79 6.47
C TYR A 94 2.16 -9.63 5.46
N PHE A 95 3.05 -9.71 4.46
CA PHE A 95 3.12 -8.69 3.40
C PHE A 95 1.85 -8.62 2.55
N ALA A 96 1.20 -9.77 2.29
CA ALA A 96 -0.08 -9.78 1.58
C ALA A 96 -1.18 -9.06 2.37
N LEU A 97 -1.24 -9.30 3.69
CA LEU A 97 -2.21 -8.65 4.58
C LEU A 97 -1.98 -7.14 4.65
N LEU A 98 -0.72 -6.71 4.75
CA LEU A 98 -0.34 -5.29 4.72
C LEU A 98 -0.78 -4.61 3.41
N ARG A 99 -0.58 -5.27 2.26
CA ARG A 99 -1.07 -4.76 0.97
C ARG A 99 -2.59 -4.62 0.96
N GLY A 100 -3.31 -5.60 1.48
CA GLY A 100 -4.77 -5.54 1.65
C GLY A 100 -5.20 -4.31 2.48
N TYR A 101 -4.54 -4.07 3.60
CA TYR A 101 -4.81 -2.90 4.44
C TYR A 101 -4.60 -1.57 3.69
N PHE A 102 -3.49 -1.43 2.95
CA PHE A 102 -3.26 -0.24 2.13
C PHE A 102 -4.31 -0.03 1.03
N THR A 103 -4.80 -1.11 0.40
CA THR A 103 -5.88 -1.00 -0.58
C THR A 103 -7.18 -0.50 0.03
N LEU A 104 -7.53 -1.00 1.22
CA LEU A 104 -8.72 -0.56 1.95
C LEU A 104 -8.62 0.91 2.36
N LEU A 105 -7.46 1.33 2.85
CA LEU A 105 -7.19 2.72 3.21
C LEU A 105 -7.35 3.66 1.99
N ARG A 106 -6.85 3.27 0.81
CA ARG A 106 -7.05 4.03 -0.43
C ARG A 106 -8.53 4.13 -0.79
N GLY A 107 -9.29 3.05 -0.65
CA GLY A 107 -10.74 3.06 -0.86
C GLY A 107 -11.46 4.04 0.07
N TYR A 108 -11.09 4.04 1.34
CA TYR A 108 -11.63 4.99 2.32
C TYR A 108 -11.36 6.45 1.94
N PHE A 109 -10.13 6.79 1.56
CA PHE A 109 -9.81 8.15 1.10
C PHE A 109 -10.55 8.56 -0.17
N ALA A 110 -10.79 7.62 -1.10
CA ALA A 110 -11.58 7.89 -2.29
C ALA A 110 -13.05 8.22 -1.93
N LEU A 111 -13.64 7.47 -1.01
CA LEU A 111 -15.00 7.70 -0.52
C LEU A 111 -15.12 9.06 0.19
N LEU A 112 -14.14 9.42 1.02
CA LEU A 112 -14.07 10.72 1.67
C LEU A 112 -14.01 11.87 0.66
N ARG A 113 -13.23 11.74 -0.41
CA ARG A 113 -13.18 12.73 -1.50
C ARG A 113 -14.53 12.87 -2.21
N GLY A 114 -15.21 11.75 -2.47
CA GLY A 114 -16.56 11.75 -3.03
C GLY A 114 -17.56 12.50 -2.14
N TYR A 115 -17.52 12.26 -0.83
CA TYR A 115 -18.35 12.98 0.13
C TYR A 115 -18.11 14.49 0.12
N PHE A 116 -16.85 14.93 0.12
CA PHE A 116 -16.52 16.36 0.01
C PHE A 116 -16.97 16.99 -1.30
N ALA A 117 -16.89 16.26 -2.41
CA ALA A 117 -17.39 16.74 -3.70
C ALA A 117 -18.92 16.94 -3.67
N LEU A 118 -19.65 16.00 -3.07
CA LEU A 118 -21.10 16.09 -2.92
C LEU A 118 -21.50 17.26 -2.02
N LEU A 119 -20.78 17.47 -0.91
CA LEU A 119 -20.99 18.63 -0.02
C LEU A 119 -20.77 19.95 -0.76
N ARG A 120 -19.73 20.06 -1.59
CA ARG A 120 -19.50 21.25 -2.44
C ARG A 120 -20.65 21.47 -3.41
N GLY A 121 -21.13 20.42 -4.07
CA GLY A 121 -22.31 20.47 -4.94
C GLY A 121 -23.55 21.01 -4.21
N TYR A 122 -23.79 20.53 -3.00
CA TYR A 122 -24.90 21.02 -2.17
C TYR A 122 -24.77 22.51 -1.86
N PHE A 123 -23.58 22.98 -1.46
CA PHE A 123 -23.35 24.41 -1.22
C PHE A 123 -23.52 25.27 -2.48
N THR A 124 -23.12 24.77 -3.65
CA THR A 124 -23.35 25.48 -4.92
C THR A 124 -24.83 25.62 -5.24
N LEU A 125 -25.61 24.56 -5.02
CA LEU A 125 -27.05 24.57 -5.23
C LEU A 125 -27.76 25.53 -4.27
N LEU A 126 -27.35 25.54 -3.00
CA LEU A 126 -27.84 26.49 -1.99
C LEU A 126 -27.58 27.95 -2.40
N ARG A 127 -26.38 28.25 -2.92
CA ARG A 127 -26.05 29.59 -3.44
C ARG A 127 -26.93 29.97 -4.64
N GLY A 128 -27.17 29.04 -5.56
CA GLY A 128 -28.07 29.23 -6.68
C GLY A 128 -29.49 29.57 -6.21
N TYR A 129 -30.00 28.84 -5.23
CA TYR A 129 -31.31 29.09 -4.62
C TYR A 129 -31.40 30.50 -4.01
N PHE A 130 -30.40 30.91 -3.23
CA PHE A 130 -30.36 32.28 -2.68
C PHE A 130 -30.28 33.37 -3.75
N ALA A 131 -29.54 33.13 -4.84
CA ALA A 131 -29.49 34.07 -5.97
C ALA A 131 -30.86 34.21 -6.65
N LEU A 132 -31.57 33.11 -6.84
CA LEU A 132 -32.91 33.09 -7.42
C LEU A 132 -33.92 33.82 -6.51
N LEU A 133 -33.85 33.58 -5.20
CA LEU A 133 -34.65 34.28 -4.20
C LEU A 133 -34.41 35.80 -4.24
N ARG A 134 -33.15 36.23 -4.33
CA ARG A 134 -32.80 37.66 -4.50
C ARG A 134 -33.37 38.24 -5.79
N GLY A 135 -33.24 37.51 -6.90
CA GLY A 135 -33.82 37.90 -8.19
C GLY A 135 -35.34 38.10 -8.10
N TYR A 136 -36.02 37.17 -7.44
CA TYR A 136 -37.46 37.26 -7.18
C TYR A 136 -37.82 38.52 -6.37
N PHE A 137 -37.11 38.80 -5.27
CA PHE A 137 -37.33 40.01 -4.48
C PHE A 137 -37.03 41.30 -5.25
N THR A 138 -36.00 41.32 -6.11
CA THR A 138 -35.72 42.49 -6.96
C THR A 138 -36.83 42.75 -7.97
N LEU A 139 -37.37 41.69 -8.57
CA LEU A 139 -38.46 41.76 -9.53
C LEU A 139 -39.75 42.24 -8.85
N LEU A 140 -40.06 41.73 -7.66
CA LEU A 140 -41.22 42.15 -6.87
C LEU A 140 -41.13 43.63 -6.44
N ARG A 141 -39.93 44.11 -6.07
CA ARG A 141 -39.69 45.55 -5.87
C ARG A 141 -39.94 46.34 -7.15
N GLY A 142 -39.39 45.90 -8.28
CA GLY A 142 -39.60 46.55 -9.58
C GLY A 142 -41.09 46.71 -9.91
N TYR A 143 -41.86 45.64 -9.77
CA TYR A 143 -43.32 45.66 -9.97
C TYR A 143 -44.04 46.64 -9.03
N HIS A 144 -43.61 46.77 -7.77
CA HIS A 144 -44.23 47.69 -6.83
C HIS A 144 -43.85 49.16 -7.07
N PHE A 145 -42.61 49.45 -7.49
CA PHE A 145 -42.13 50.82 -7.70
C PHE A 145 -42.48 51.39 -9.09
N ALA A 146 -42.56 50.56 -10.13
CA ALA A 146 -42.90 50.99 -11.49
C ALA A 146 -44.19 51.85 -11.60
N PRO A 147 -45.35 51.47 -11.02
CA PRO A 147 -46.56 52.28 -11.10
C PRO A 147 -46.44 53.59 -10.32
N ARG A 148 -45.69 53.60 -9.21
CA ARG A 148 -45.45 54.84 -8.43
C ARG A 148 -44.66 55.85 -9.25
N ILE A 149 -43.63 55.40 -9.97
CA ILE A 149 -42.79 56.26 -10.81
C ILE A 149 -43.60 56.79 -12.00
N PHE A 150 -44.40 55.94 -12.64
CA PHE A 150 -45.32 56.35 -13.72
C PHE A 150 -46.33 57.40 -13.24
N HIS A 151 -46.91 57.21 -12.05
CA HIS A 151 -47.86 58.17 -11.48
C HIS A 151 -47.20 59.50 -11.12
N SER A 152 -45.97 59.48 -10.61
CA SER A 152 -45.23 60.73 -10.37
C SER A 152 -44.88 61.46 -11.67
N ALA A 153 -44.48 60.73 -12.72
CA ALA A 153 -44.13 61.32 -14.01
C ALA A 153 -45.34 61.97 -14.70
N THR A 154 -46.48 61.31 -14.67
CA THR A 154 -47.75 61.84 -15.22
C THR A 154 -48.25 63.07 -14.45
N ARG A 155 -48.09 63.11 -13.12
CA ARG A 155 -48.40 64.33 -12.35
C ARG A 155 -47.49 65.50 -12.74
N VAL A 156 -46.19 65.24 -12.90
CA VAL A 156 -45.23 66.29 -13.31
C VAL A 156 -45.56 66.83 -14.70
N SER A 157 -45.88 65.95 -15.66
CA SER A 157 -46.25 66.38 -17.02
C SER A 157 -47.56 67.17 -17.05
N LEU A 158 -48.55 66.80 -16.25
CA LEU A 158 -49.80 67.56 -16.11
C LEU A 158 -49.56 68.93 -15.48
N CYS A 159 -48.70 69.03 -14.46
CA CYS A 159 -48.32 70.32 -13.88
C CYS A 159 -47.61 71.22 -14.89
N SER A 160 -46.66 70.70 -15.67
CA SER A 160 -45.98 71.50 -16.69
C SER A 160 -46.92 71.95 -17.80
N ALA A 161 -47.84 71.10 -18.23
CA ALA A 161 -48.90 71.45 -19.18
C ALA A 161 -49.81 72.56 -18.62
N GLY A 162 -50.22 72.47 -17.35
CA GLY A 162 -50.99 73.51 -16.67
C GLY A 162 -50.27 74.86 -16.64
N ILE A 163 -48.98 74.87 -16.30
CA ILE A 163 -48.16 76.09 -16.32
C ILE A 163 -48.09 76.69 -17.73
N SER A 164 -47.93 75.85 -18.77
CA SER A 164 -47.89 76.31 -20.15
C SER A 164 -49.21 76.88 -20.66
N LEU A 165 -50.35 76.32 -20.20
CA LEU A 165 -51.67 76.85 -20.51
C LEU A 165 -51.91 78.19 -19.80
N CYS A 166 -51.47 78.31 -18.55
CA CYS A 166 -51.54 79.58 -17.83
C CYS A 166 -50.70 80.65 -18.52
N SER A 167 -49.47 80.34 -18.95
CA SER A 167 -48.63 81.31 -19.67
C SER A 167 -49.21 81.67 -21.04
N ALA A 168 -49.79 80.71 -21.76
CA ALA A 168 -50.51 80.96 -23.02
C ALA A 168 -51.78 81.80 -22.82
N GLY A 169 -52.51 81.60 -21.71
CA GLY A 169 -53.67 82.42 -21.36
C GLY A 169 -53.28 83.86 -21.06
N ILE A 170 -52.21 84.05 -20.29
CA ILE A 170 -51.65 85.39 -20.00
C ILE A 170 -51.19 86.06 -21.30
N SER A 171 -50.53 85.34 -22.21
CA SER A 171 -50.05 85.90 -23.47
C SER A 171 -51.19 86.23 -24.46
N LEU A 172 -52.26 85.44 -24.49
CA LEU A 172 -53.47 85.76 -25.25
C LEU A 172 -54.17 87.00 -24.69
N HIS A 173 -54.28 87.10 -23.37
CA HIS A 173 -54.90 88.25 -22.73
C HIS A 173 -54.09 89.53 -22.95
N SER A 174 -52.76 89.45 -22.86
CA SER A 174 -51.89 90.58 -23.20
C SER A 174 -51.96 90.92 -24.70
N ALA A 175 -52.05 89.94 -25.59
CA ALA A 175 -52.24 90.17 -27.02
C ALA A 175 -53.59 90.84 -27.34
N GLN A 176 -54.66 90.50 -26.62
CA GLN A 176 -55.97 91.17 -26.74
C GLN A 176 -55.95 92.62 -26.25
N VAL A 177 -55.20 92.93 -25.20
CA VAL A 177 -55.01 94.31 -24.70
C VAL A 177 -54.18 95.15 -25.67
N PHE A 178 -53.28 94.52 -26.44
CA PHE A 178 -52.45 95.18 -27.46
C PHE A 178 -53.04 95.19 -28.87
N LEU A 179 -54.16 94.50 -29.12
CA LEU A 179 -54.91 94.71 -30.36
C LEU A 179 -55.63 96.06 -30.27
N PRO A 180 -55.22 97.04 -31.08
CA PRO A 180 -55.80 98.38 -31.01
C PRO A 180 -57.27 98.28 -31.39
N TRP A 181 -58.13 98.87 -30.56
CA TRP A 181 -59.47 99.25 -30.99
C TRP A 181 -59.33 100.04 -32.27
N ARG A 182 -59.80 99.43 -33.36
CA ARG A 182 -60.06 100.05 -34.64
C ARG A 182 -61.49 100.56 -34.64
#